data_AF-A0A0F4J5N6-F1
#
_entry.id   AF-A0A0F4J5N6-F1
#
_cell.length_a   1.000
_cell.length_b   1.000
_cell.length_c   1.000
_cell.angle_alpha   90.00
_cell.angle_beta   90.00
_cell.angle_gamma   90.00
#
_symmetry.space_group_name_H-M   'P 1'
#
loop_
_entity.id
_entity.type
_entity.pdbx_description
1 polymer ?
#
loop_
_entity_poly.entity_id
_entity_poly.type
_entity_poly.pdbx_seq_one_letter_code
_entity_poly.pdbx_strand_id
1 'polypeptide(L)'
;LLTDTGRLAAATARVLRGRRVTGRFHAVRLRPGSGAAWACGLLSATPGLYVVDLRPPGATALAHTLPGRPTALERALTSGGRG
;
A
#
# COMPACT_ATOMS: atom_id res chain seq x y z
N LEU A 1 1.15 6.08 -10.65
CA LEU A 1 -0.27 6.29 -11.02
C LEU A 1 -0.69 5.40 -12.17
N LEU A 2 -0.42 5.69 -13.46
CA LEU A 2 -0.86 4.83 -14.58
C LEU A 2 -0.46 3.36 -14.44
N THR A 3 0.80 3.10 -14.07
CA THR A 3 1.30 1.74 -13.81
C THR A 3 0.57 1.05 -12.66
N ASP A 4 0.25 1.79 -11.60
CA ASP A 4 -0.41 1.24 -10.40
C ASP A 4 -1.88 0.97 -10.68
N THR A 5 -2.56 1.87 -11.41
CA THR A 5 -3.92 1.68 -11.92
C THR A 5 -3.99 0.49 -12.87
N GLY A 6 -3.03 0.34 -13.79
CA GLY A 6 -2.96 -0.81 -14.69
C GLY A 6 -2.80 -2.14 -13.95
N ARG A 7 -2.00 -2.16 -12.88
CA ARG A 7 -1.86 -3.35 -12.01
C ARG A 7 -3.16 -3.68 -11.29
N LEU A 8 -3.85 -2.68 -10.75
CA LEU A 8 -5.16 -2.87 -10.13
C LEU A 8 -6.17 -3.41 -11.15
N ALA A 9 -6.26 -2.82 -12.33
CA ALA A 9 -7.13 -3.28 -13.41
C ALA A 9 -6.83 -4.74 -13.80
N ALA A 10 -5.56 -5.11 -13.90
CA ALA A 10 -5.16 -6.49 -14.17
C ALA A 10 -5.54 -7.45 -13.02
N ALA A 11 -5.42 -7.02 -11.77
CA ALA A 11 -5.88 -7.80 -10.61
C ALA A 11 -7.41 -8.01 -10.66
N THR A 12 -8.17 -6.95 -10.92
CA THR A 12 -9.63 -7.03 -11.08
C THR A 12 -10.01 -7.96 -12.23
N ALA A 13 -9.37 -7.84 -13.39
CA ALA A 13 -9.61 -8.73 -14.53
C ALA A 13 -9.33 -10.20 -14.21
N ARG A 14 -8.31 -10.50 -13.40
CA ARG A 14 -8.04 -11.88 -12.93
C ARG A 14 -9.16 -12.40 -12.04
N VAL A 15 -9.66 -11.57 -11.11
CA VAL A 15 -10.79 -11.92 -10.25
C VAL A 15 -12.04 -12.20 -11.07
N LEU A 16 -12.35 -11.35 -12.06
CA LEU A 16 -13.48 -11.55 -12.97
C LEU A 16 -13.36 -12.84 -13.81
N ARG A 17 -12.14 -13.34 -14.03
CA ARG A 17 -11.88 -14.63 -14.69
C ARG A 17 -11.84 -15.82 -13.72
N GLY A 18 -12.35 -15.66 -12.50
CA GLY A 18 -12.40 -16.71 -11.48
C GLY A 18 -11.06 -17.02 -10.80
N ARG A 19 -10.01 -16.22 -11.03
CA ARG A 19 -8.72 -16.41 -10.34
C ARG A 19 -8.73 -15.71 -8.99
N ARG A 20 -8.14 -16.35 -7.98
CA ARG A 20 -7.92 -15.70 -6.68
C ARG A 20 -6.75 -14.70 -6.77
N VAL A 21 -6.97 -13.51 -6.21
CA VAL A 21 -5.92 -12.51 -5.97
C VAL A 21 -5.93 -12.19 -4.48
N THR A 22 -4.93 -12.69 -3.77
CA THR A 22 -4.85 -12.54 -2.31
C THR A 22 -3.91 -11.40 -1.97
N GLY A 23 -4.43 -10.37 -1.30
CA GLY A 23 -3.59 -9.33 -0.70
C GLY A 23 -2.93 -9.80 0.60
N ARG A 24 -2.09 -8.94 1.19
CA ARG A 24 -1.48 -9.22 2.49
C ARG A 24 -1.44 -7.98 3.36
N PHE A 25 -1.64 -8.20 4.65
CA PHE A 25 -1.33 -7.22 5.69
C PHE A 25 0.16 -7.27 6.02
N HIS A 26 0.77 -6.10 6.20
CA HIS A 26 2.13 -5.98 6.68
C HIS A 26 2.31 -4.64 7.40
N ALA A 27 3.20 -4.63 8.39
CA ALA A 27 3.60 -3.40 9.05
C ALA A 27 4.61 -2.65 8.18
N VAL A 28 4.45 -1.34 8.08
CA VAL A 28 5.35 -0.48 7.34
C VAL A 28 5.71 0.73 8.17
N ARG A 29 7.00 1.04 8.26
CA ARG A 29 7.48 2.23 8.99
C ARG A 29 7.42 3.45 8.06
N LEU A 30 6.77 4.51 8.52
CA LEU A 30 6.71 5.79 7.81
C LEU A 30 8.06 6.50 7.92
N ARG A 31 8.49 7.17 6.84
CA ARG A 31 9.71 7.97 6.88
C ARG A 31 9.51 9.20 7.77
N PRO A 32 10.52 9.56 8.59
CA PRO A 32 10.49 10.79 9.38
C PRO A 32 10.14 12.01 8.53
N GLY A 33 9.38 12.96 9.09
CA GLY A 33 9.00 14.21 8.42
C GLY A 33 7.78 14.12 7.50
N SER A 34 7.23 12.94 7.22
CA SER A 34 6.12 12.77 6.26
C SER A 34 4.73 13.09 6.83
N GLY A 35 4.58 13.36 8.13
CA GLY A 35 3.29 13.56 8.79
C GLY A 35 2.37 12.34 8.68
N ALA A 36 2.16 11.61 9.77
CA ALA A 36 1.54 10.27 9.71
C ALA A 36 0.14 10.26 9.05
N ALA A 37 -0.72 11.24 9.36
CA ALA A 37 -2.05 11.35 8.77
C ALA A 37 -2.00 11.55 7.24
N TRP A 38 -1.14 12.45 6.76
CA TRP A 38 -0.99 12.74 5.33
C TRP A 38 -0.38 11.56 4.58
N ALA A 39 0.68 10.96 5.14
CA ALA A 39 1.32 9.79 4.54
C ALA A 39 0.34 8.62 4.43
N CYS A 40 -0.44 8.34 5.47
CA CYS A 40 -1.47 7.30 5.43
C CYS A 40 -2.58 7.62 4.42
N GLY A 41 -3.02 8.87 4.31
CA GLY A 41 -4.01 9.29 3.31
C GLY A 41 -3.53 9.04 1.88
N LEU A 42 -2.31 9.43 1.55
CA LEU A 42 -1.71 9.21 0.23
C LEU A 42 -1.47 7.74 -0.09
N LEU A 43 -1.02 6.97 0.90
CA LEU A 43 -0.89 5.52 0.79
C LEU A 43 -2.26 4.90 0.48
N SER A 44 -3.32 5.28 1.20
CA SER A 44 -4.68 4.79 0.95
C SER A 44 -5.31 5.25 -0.36
N ALA A 45 -4.84 6.35 -0.93
CA ALA A 45 -5.22 6.77 -2.28
C ALA A 45 -4.47 6.00 -3.40
N THR A 46 -3.49 5.16 -3.05
CA THR A 46 -2.69 4.41 -4.02
C THR A 46 -3.43 3.14 -4.48
N PRO A 47 -3.64 2.92 -5.78
CA PRO A 47 -4.30 1.72 -6.29
C PRO A 47 -3.70 0.42 -5.75
N GLY A 48 -4.54 -0.39 -5.09
CA GLY A 48 -4.14 -1.68 -4.53
C GLY A 48 -3.38 -1.61 -3.20
N LEU A 49 -3.39 -0.47 -2.51
CA LEU A 49 -2.82 -0.29 -1.17
C LEU A 49 -3.81 0.51 -0.30
N TYR A 50 -3.98 0.11 0.95
CA TYR A 50 -4.60 1.00 1.95
C TYR A 50 -4.03 0.79 3.35
N VAL A 51 -4.05 1.85 4.16
CA VAL A 51 -3.66 1.81 5.57
C VAL A 51 -4.88 1.50 6.44
N VAL A 52 -4.74 0.51 7.30
CA VAL A 52 -5.78 -0.03 8.18
C VAL A 52 -5.72 0.62 9.56
N ASP A 53 -4.50 0.79 10.06
CA ASP A 53 -4.24 1.24 11.42
C ASP A 53 -2.89 1.97 11.49
N LEU A 54 -2.76 2.88 12.44
CA LEU A 54 -1.54 3.60 12.75
C LEU A 54 -1.17 3.35 14.22
N ARG A 55 -0.09 2.59 14.43
CA ARG A 55 0.33 2.20 15.78
C ARG A 55 1.05 3.37 16.48
N PRO A 56 0.75 3.66 17.75
CA PRO A 56 1.53 4.61 18.56
C PRO A 56 3.01 4.19 18.59
N PRO A 57 3.97 5.13 18.45
CA PRO A 57 3.84 6.59 18.45
C PRO A 57 3.58 7.23 17.05
N GLY A 58 2.95 6.53 16.11
CA GLY A 58 2.59 7.05 14.79
C GLY A 58 3.65 6.83 13.70
N ALA A 59 4.70 6.06 14.00
CA ALA A 59 5.77 5.76 13.06
C ALA A 59 5.55 4.47 12.26
N THR A 60 4.61 3.61 12.68
CA THR A 60 4.36 2.30 12.05
C THR A 60 2.89 2.19 11.67
N ALA A 61 2.62 2.01 10.39
CA ALA A 61 1.30 1.78 9.84
C ALA A 61 1.09 0.29 9.54
N LEU A 62 -0.10 -0.23 9.82
CA LEU A 62 -0.54 -1.52 9.30
C LEU A 62 -1.21 -1.28 7.95
N ALA A 63 -0.64 -1.81 6.88
CA ALA A 63 -1.16 -1.64 5.53
C ALA A 63 -1.60 -2.99 4.94
N HIS A 64 -2.60 -2.94 4.07
CA HIS A 64 -2.97 -4.05 3.21
C HIS A 64 -2.64 -3.71 1.76
N THR A 65 -1.97 -4.63 1.07
CA THR A 65 -1.62 -4.47 -0.36
C THR A 65 -2.03 -5.67 -1.18
N LEU A 66 -2.46 -5.42 -2.41
CA LEU A 66 -2.54 -6.45 -3.45
C LEU A 66 -1.13 -6.92 -3.89
N PRO A 67 -1.01 -8.12 -4.49
CA PRO A 67 0.24 -8.64 -5.01
C PRO A 67 0.92 -7.67 -5.98
N GLY A 68 2.21 -7.45 -5.79
CA GLY A 68 3.01 -6.57 -6.64
C GLY A 68 4.24 -6.02 -5.93
N ARG A 69 5.03 -5.25 -6.68
CA ARG A 69 6.17 -4.50 -6.13
C ARG A 69 5.67 -3.19 -5.51
N PRO A 70 6.36 -2.67 -4.48
CA PRO A 70 6.09 -1.34 -3.93
C PRO A 70 5.96 -0.26 -5.02
N THR A 71 5.06 0.69 -4.83
CA THR A 71 4.94 1.84 -5.74
C THR A 71 6.08 2.84 -5.48
N ALA A 72 6.26 3.82 -6.37
CA ALA A 72 7.23 4.88 -6.14
C ALA A 72 6.85 5.74 -4.92
N LEU A 73 5.55 6.02 -4.76
CA LEU A 73 5.01 6.76 -3.61
C LEU A 73 5.21 6.00 -2.31
N GLU A 74 4.95 4.69 -2.30
CA GLU A 74 5.19 3.84 -1.14
C GLU A 74 6.66 3.93 -0.71
N ARG A 75 7.61 3.74 -1.63
CA ARG A 75 9.05 3.88 -1.33
C ARG A 75 9.46 5.28 -0.85
N ALA A 76 8.76 6.31 -1.31
CA ALA A 76 9.03 7.69 -0.92
C ALA A 76 8.51 8.01 0.49
N LEU A 77 7.45 7.35 0.94
CA LEU A 77 6.80 7.60 2.23
C LEU A 77 7.20 6.61 3.32
N THR A 78 7.84 5.49 2.96
CA THR A 78 8.14 4.41 3.90
C THR A 78 9.61 4.04 3.94
N SER A 79 10.04 3.56 5.11
CA SER A 79 11.37 3.00 5.35
C SER A 79 11.20 1.52 5.70
N GLY A 80 11.66 0.64 4.81
CA GLY A 80 11.49 -0.81 4.95
C GLY A 80 10.63 -1.38 3.83
N GLY A 81 11.04 -2.55 3.32
CA GLY A 81 10.26 -3.27 2.31
C GLY A 81 8.99 -3.85 2.91
N ARG A 82 8.11 -4.35 2.02
CA ARG A 82 6.96 -5.16 2.42
C ARG A 82 7.51 -6.51 2.94
N GLY A 83 7.80 -6.59 4.23
CA GLY A 83 8.12 -7.85 4.92
C GLY A 83 7.08 -8.91 4.60
#